data_AF-A0A0K8M9M5-F1
#
_entry.id   AF-A0A0K8M9M5-F1
#
_cell.length_a   1.000
_cell.length_b   1.000
_cell.length_c   1.000
_cell.angle_alpha   90.00
_cell.angle_beta   90.00
_cell.angle_gamma   90.00
#
_symmetry.space_group_name_H-M   'P 1'
#
loop_
_entity.id
_entity.type
_entity.pdbx_description
1 polymer ?
#
loop_
_entity_poly.entity_id
_entity_poly.type
_entity_poly.pdbx_seq_one_letter_code
_entity_poly.pdbx_strand_id
1 'polypeptide(L)'
;MRRLLICLMLTVLAGCAQQPPKDDSLYQDLGQRAGIQRIVEGMLMNIAKDERIVERFRKIDIVRLRDKLVEQLCVEAGGPCRYTGDSMAESHKGQNLTPSDFNALVENLIAAMDTENVPVPAQNRLIARLAPMRGEVLGK
;
A
#
# COMPACT_ATOMS: atom_id res chain seq x y z
N MET A 1 40.43 -52.42 -34.51
CA MET A 1 40.88 -51.01 -34.41
C MET A 1 39.65 -50.15 -34.13
N ARG A 2 39.60 -49.60 -32.92
CA ARG A 2 38.41 -49.08 -32.23
C ARG A 2 38.12 -47.63 -32.66
N ARG A 3 36.97 -47.41 -33.29
CA ARG A 3 36.45 -46.07 -33.62
C ARG A 3 35.95 -45.43 -32.31
N LEU A 4 36.57 -44.34 -31.87
CA LEU A 4 36.03 -43.49 -30.79
C LEU A 4 35.29 -42.30 -31.43
N LEU A 5 33.97 -42.38 -31.44
CA LEU A 5 33.08 -41.21 -31.42
C LEU A 5 32.86 -40.85 -29.95
N ILE A 6 33.18 -39.63 -29.53
CA ILE A 6 32.63 -39.07 -28.30
C ILE A 6 32.13 -37.66 -28.63
N CYS A 7 30.81 -37.56 -28.67
CA CYS A 7 30.05 -36.34 -28.88
C CYS A 7 30.30 -35.32 -27.77
N LEU A 8 30.50 -34.08 -28.20
CA LEU A 8 30.47 -32.86 -27.39
C LEU A 8 29.01 -32.61 -26.95
N MET A 9 28.69 -32.84 -25.68
CA MET A 9 27.43 -32.37 -25.07
C MET A 9 27.73 -31.17 -24.17
N LEU A 10 27.47 -29.97 -24.69
CA LEU A 10 27.28 -28.77 -23.86
C LEU A 10 25.89 -28.86 -23.22
N THR A 11 25.84 -29.20 -21.94
CA THR A 11 24.63 -29.03 -21.11
C THR A 11 24.47 -27.56 -20.75
N VAL A 12 23.55 -26.87 -21.44
CA VAL A 12 23.08 -25.53 -21.07
C VAL A 12 22.12 -25.69 -19.90
N LEU A 13 22.59 -25.41 -18.68
CA LEU A 13 21.73 -25.20 -17.52
C LEU A 13 21.05 -23.84 -17.66
N ALA A 14 19.90 -23.81 -18.35
CA ALA A 14 18.95 -22.71 -18.25
C ALA A 14 18.26 -22.79 -16.88
N GLY A 15 18.94 -22.29 -15.84
CA GLY A 15 18.30 -22.02 -14.57
C GLY A 15 17.25 -20.94 -14.77
N CYS A 16 15.97 -21.31 -14.66
CA CYS A 16 14.91 -20.33 -14.53
C CYS A 16 15.20 -19.54 -13.25
N ALA A 17 15.64 -18.29 -13.39
CA ALA A 17 15.64 -17.35 -12.29
C ALA A 17 14.18 -17.08 -11.91
N GLN A 18 13.59 -17.94 -11.08
CA GLN A 18 12.34 -17.63 -10.39
C GLN A 18 12.67 -16.44 -9.48
N GLN A 19 12.21 -15.25 -9.88
CA GLN A 19 12.22 -14.10 -8.99
C GLN A 19 11.54 -14.55 -7.69
N PRO A 20 12.11 -14.24 -6.50
CA PRO A 20 11.46 -14.58 -5.25
C PRO A 20 10.03 -14.03 -5.30
N PRO A 21 9.02 -14.82 -4.89
CA PRO A 21 7.65 -14.36 -4.89
C PRO A 21 7.59 -13.04 -4.12
N LYS A 22 6.94 -12.03 -4.72
CA LYS A 22 6.65 -10.77 -4.04
C LYS A 22 5.92 -11.13 -2.75
N ASP A 23 6.49 -10.77 -1.60
CA ASP A 23 5.87 -11.04 -0.29
C ASP A 23 4.52 -10.31 -0.23
N ASP A 24 3.45 -11.06 -0.49
CA ASP A 24 2.06 -10.63 -0.51
C ASP A 24 1.35 -11.02 0.80
N SER A 25 2.06 -11.51 1.81
CA SER A 25 1.47 -11.96 3.07
C SER A 25 0.64 -10.87 3.74
N LEU A 26 1.13 -9.62 3.70
CA LEU A 26 0.38 -8.47 4.22
C LEU A 26 -0.91 -8.21 3.40
N TYR A 27 -0.86 -8.33 2.07
CA TYR A 27 -2.05 -8.21 1.23
C TYR A 27 -3.09 -9.28 1.56
N GLN A 28 -2.65 -10.52 1.83
CA GLN A 28 -3.55 -11.59 2.28
C GLN A 28 -4.15 -11.27 3.66
N ASP A 29 -3.34 -10.85 4.62
CA ASP A 29 -3.77 -10.53 5.99
C ASP A 29 -4.71 -9.32 6.06
N LEU A 30 -4.65 -8.40 5.09
CA LEU A 30 -5.58 -7.28 4.95
C LEU A 30 -6.88 -7.67 4.24
N GLY A 31 -7.11 -8.96 3.95
CA GLY A 31 -8.30 -9.44 3.26
C GLY A 31 -8.30 -9.13 1.77
N GLN A 32 -7.11 -9.06 1.17
CA GLN A 32 -6.91 -8.76 -0.25
C GLN A 32 -7.55 -7.43 -0.65
N ARG A 33 -7.83 -7.23 -1.96
CA ARG A 33 -8.42 -5.98 -2.46
C ARG A 33 -9.75 -5.63 -1.79
N ALA A 34 -10.60 -6.63 -1.52
CA ALA A 34 -11.91 -6.41 -0.91
C ALA A 34 -11.79 -5.93 0.55
N GLY A 35 -10.88 -6.51 1.34
CA GLY A 35 -10.62 -6.06 2.71
C GLY A 35 -9.99 -4.67 2.74
N ILE A 36 -9.01 -4.40 1.87
CA ILE A 36 -8.43 -3.06 1.71
C ILE A 36 -9.49 -2.02 1.36
N GLN A 37 -10.44 -2.35 0.48
CA GLN A 37 -11.54 -1.44 0.16
C GLN A 37 -12.37 -1.11 1.39
N ARG A 38 -12.76 -2.10 2.20
CA ARG A 38 -13.54 -1.86 3.42
C ARG A 38 -12.77 -1.03 4.45
N ILE A 39 -11.46 -1.28 4.61
CA ILE A 39 -10.58 -0.48 5.47
C ILE A 39 -10.55 0.98 5.00
N VAL A 40 -10.36 1.23 3.70
CA VAL A 40 -10.34 2.59 3.15
C VAL A 40 -11.68 3.29 3.33
N GLU A 41 -12.78 2.62 3.01
CA GLU A 41 -14.13 3.18 3.19
C GLU A 41 -14.41 3.49 4.67
N GLY A 42 -14.05 2.58 5.58
CA GLY A 42 -14.14 2.81 7.03
C GLY A 42 -13.30 4.00 7.49
N MET A 43 -12.06 4.13 7.01
CA MET A 43 -11.19 5.26 7.32
C MET A 43 -11.81 6.58 6.86
N LEU A 44 -12.35 6.65 5.64
CA LEU A 44 -13.00 7.84 5.11
C LEU A 44 -14.26 8.20 5.92
N MET A 45 -15.02 7.21 6.37
CA MET A 45 -16.17 7.41 7.26
C MET A 45 -15.77 7.92 8.66
N ASN A 46 -14.61 7.49 9.17
CA ASN A 46 -14.06 8.01 10.42
C ASN A 46 -13.60 9.47 10.26
N ILE A 47 -12.87 9.77 9.17
CA ILE A 47 -12.45 11.14 8.83
C ILE A 47 -13.65 12.08 8.71
N ALA A 48 -14.75 11.63 8.12
CA ALA A 48 -15.96 12.43 7.99
C ALA A 48 -16.58 12.86 9.33
N LYS A 49 -16.17 12.22 10.44
CA LYS A 49 -16.61 12.52 11.81
C LYS A 49 -15.49 13.14 12.66
N ASP A 50 -14.27 13.27 12.13
CA ASP A 50 -13.11 13.77 12.86
C ASP A 50 -12.97 15.29 12.66
N GLU A 51 -13.45 16.06 13.63
CA GLU A 51 -13.41 17.54 13.61
C GLU A 51 -12.00 18.11 13.45
N ARG A 52 -10.95 17.33 13.79
CA ARG A 52 -9.55 17.79 13.64
C ARG A 52 -9.14 17.93 12.19
N ILE A 53 -9.69 17.11 11.28
CA ILE A 53 -9.20 17.00 9.91
C ILE A 53 -10.29 17.01 8.84
N VAL A 54 -11.58 16.85 9.16
CA VAL A 54 -12.68 16.78 8.18
C VAL A 54 -12.69 17.97 7.21
N GLU A 55 -12.34 19.16 7.69
CA GLU A 55 -12.27 20.39 6.89
C GLU A 55 -11.25 20.31 5.76
N ARG A 56 -10.17 19.52 5.92
CA ARG A 56 -9.16 19.27 4.88
C ARG A 56 -9.72 18.54 3.67
N PHE A 57 -10.82 17.79 3.85
CA PHE A 57 -11.40 16.92 2.82
C PHE A 57 -12.62 17.51 2.11
N ARG A 58 -13.16 18.67 2.54
CA ARG A 58 -14.41 19.24 2.02
C ARG A 58 -14.47 19.46 0.50
N LYS A 59 -13.33 19.70 -0.14
CA LYS A 59 -13.23 19.99 -1.58
C LYS A 59 -12.65 18.84 -2.38
N ILE A 60 -12.44 17.68 -1.76
CA ILE A 60 -11.86 16.52 -2.41
C ILE A 60 -12.95 15.72 -3.12
N ASP A 61 -12.65 15.25 -4.33
CA ASP A 61 -13.44 14.20 -4.97
C ASP A 61 -13.23 12.89 -4.17
N ILE A 62 -14.21 12.59 -3.32
CA ILE A 62 -14.14 11.46 -2.39
C ILE A 62 -14.11 10.12 -3.11
N VAL A 63 -14.72 10.01 -4.29
CA VAL A 63 -14.74 8.78 -5.08
C VAL A 63 -13.34 8.53 -5.65
N ARG A 64 -12.74 9.56 -6.25
CA ARG A 64 -11.35 9.48 -6.72
C ARG A 64 -10.39 9.20 -5.57
N LEU A 65 -10.54 9.88 -4.43
CA LEU A 65 -9.68 9.67 -3.25
C LEU A 65 -9.74 8.23 -2.77
N ARG A 66 -10.95 7.67 -2.60
CA ARG A 66 -11.15 6.26 -2.24
C ARG A 66 -10.41 5.34 -3.20
N ASP A 67 -10.59 5.52 -4.50
CA ASP A 67 -9.99 4.65 -5.51
C ASP A 67 -8.46 4.69 -5.46
N LYS A 68 -7.88 5.90 -5.30
CA LYS A 68 -6.41 6.05 -5.18
C LYS A 68 -5.87 5.47 -3.87
N LEU A 69 -6.58 5.62 -2.76
CA LEU A 69 -6.19 5.00 -1.49
C LEU A 69 -6.23 3.47 -1.55
N VAL A 70 -7.26 2.88 -2.18
CA VAL A 70 -7.34 1.43 -2.39
C VAL A 70 -6.18 0.93 -3.24
N GLU A 71 -5.86 1.64 -4.33
CA GLU A 71 -4.69 1.31 -5.15
C GLU A 71 -3.38 1.41 -4.35
N GLN A 72 -3.18 2.51 -3.61
CA GLN A 72 -1.98 2.75 -2.82
C GLN A 72 -1.78 1.66 -1.76
N LEU A 73 -2.78 1.41 -0.91
CA LEU A 73 -2.69 0.39 0.13
C LEU A 73 -2.50 -1.01 -0.46
N CYS A 74 -3.12 -1.30 -1.61
CA CYS A 74 -2.90 -2.57 -2.30
C CYS A 74 -1.45 -2.73 -2.78
N VAL A 75 -0.86 -1.68 -3.36
CA VAL A 75 0.55 -1.70 -3.78
C VAL A 75 1.47 -1.89 -2.56
N GLU A 76 1.27 -1.09 -1.52
CA GLU A 76 2.09 -1.14 -0.30
C GLU A 76 1.98 -2.49 0.41
N ALA A 77 0.80 -3.08 0.44
CA ALA A 77 0.57 -4.41 1.01
C ALA A 77 1.24 -5.55 0.21
N GLY A 78 1.84 -5.26 -0.95
CA GLY A 78 2.44 -6.26 -1.81
C GLY A 78 1.49 -6.86 -2.85
N GLY A 79 0.25 -6.39 -2.91
CA GLY A 79 -0.78 -6.88 -3.83
C GLY A 79 -0.47 -6.62 -5.32
N PRO A 80 -1.32 -7.16 -6.22
CA PRO A 80 -1.12 -7.09 -7.66
C PRO A 80 -1.60 -5.77 -8.30
N CYS A 81 -1.94 -4.77 -7.49
CA CYS A 81 -2.43 -3.50 -7.99
C CYS A 81 -1.32 -2.63 -8.58
N ARG A 82 -1.73 -1.63 -9.36
CA ARG A 82 -0.89 -0.53 -9.80
C ARG A 82 -1.48 0.76 -9.27
N TYR A 83 -0.65 1.58 -8.63
CA TYR A 83 -1.02 2.94 -8.27
C TYR A 83 -0.98 3.83 -9.51
N THR A 84 -2.05 4.58 -9.72
CA THR A 84 -2.24 5.43 -10.91
C THR A 84 -2.50 6.89 -10.57
N GLY A 85 -2.30 7.28 -9.31
CA GLY A 85 -2.38 8.66 -8.88
C GLY A 85 -1.05 9.41 -9.01
N ASP A 86 -1.08 10.68 -8.61
CA ASP A 86 0.10 11.53 -8.52
C ASP A 86 0.99 11.06 -7.36
N SER A 87 2.27 11.46 -7.34
CA SER A 87 3.17 11.16 -6.22
C SER A 87 2.62 11.71 -4.90
N MET A 88 3.08 11.20 -3.76
CA MET A 88 2.64 11.74 -2.46
C MET A 88 3.04 13.21 -2.33
N ALA A 89 4.23 13.59 -2.81
CA ALA A 89 4.68 14.98 -2.82
C ALA A 89 3.76 15.90 -3.65
N GLU A 90 3.40 15.52 -4.88
CA GLU A 90 2.54 16.37 -5.73
C GLU A 90 1.10 16.38 -5.24
N SER A 91 0.58 15.24 -4.74
CA SER A 91 -0.78 15.15 -4.20
C SER A 91 -1.00 16.09 -3.00
N HIS A 92 0.03 16.30 -2.17
CA HIS A 92 -0.06 17.07 -0.92
C HIS A 92 0.58 18.46 -0.99
N LYS A 93 1.10 18.84 -2.15
CA LYS A 93 1.78 20.12 -2.40
C LYS A 93 0.89 21.31 -2.05
N GLY A 94 1.44 22.24 -1.27
CA GLY A 94 0.75 23.49 -0.92
C GLY A 94 -0.43 23.35 0.04
N GLN A 95 -0.70 22.14 0.58
CA GLN A 95 -1.80 21.92 1.52
C GLN A 95 -1.48 22.37 2.96
N ASN A 96 -0.21 22.70 3.26
CA ASN A 96 0.26 23.14 4.57
C ASN A 96 -0.17 22.18 5.70
N LEU A 97 0.00 20.88 5.47
CA LEU A 97 -0.35 19.84 6.43
C LEU A 97 0.62 19.87 7.63
N THR A 98 0.05 19.70 8.81
CA THR A 98 0.80 19.62 10.06
C THR A 98 1.07 18.17 10.45
N PRO A 99 2.07 17.92 11.32
CA PRO A 99 2.23 16.63 11.98
C PRO A 99 0.94 16.10 12.63
N SER A 100 0.10 16.99 13.17
CA SER A 100 -1.16 16.63 13.80
C SER A 100 -2.20 16.16 12.78
N ASP A 101 -2.29 16.81 11.62
CA ASP A 101 -3.18 16.38 10.53
C ASP A 101 -2.83 14.95 10.09
N PHE A 102 -1.54 14.67 9.88
CA PHE A 102 -1.08 13.34 9.49
C PHE A 102 -1.36 12.29 10.57
N ASN A 103 -1.10 12.62 11.84
CA ASN A 103 -1.32 11.67 12.93
C ASN A 103 -2.80 11.33 13.08
N ALA A 104 -3.69 12.33 12.97
CA ALA A 104 -5.14 12.09 12.97
C ALA A 104 -5.56 11.17 11.81
N LEU A 105 -5.00 11.34 10.60
CA LEU A 105 -5.25 10.41 9.49
C LEU A 105 -4.83 8.97 9.83
N VAL A 106 -3.64 8.77 10.41
CA VAL A 106 -3.15 7.44 10.81
C VAL A 106 -4.05 6.81 11.88
N GLU A 107 -4.50 7.59 12.86
CA GLU A 107 -5.45 7.11 13.89
C GLU A 107 -6.77 6.64 13.26
N ASN A 108 -7.30 7.38 12.28
CA ASN A 108 -8.51 6.98 11.56
C ASN A 108 -8.31 5.69 10.74
N LEU A 109 -7.11 5.48 10.18
CA LEU A 109 -6.74 4.23 9.50
C LEU A 109 -6.68 3.05 10.48
N ILE A 110 -6.04 3.23 11.64
CA ILE A 110 -5.97 2.21 12.69
C ILE A 110 -7.38 1.81 13.14
N ALA A 111 -8.24 2.80 13.44
CA ALA A 111 -9.61 2.53 13.85
C ALA A 111 -10.42 1.75 12.79
N ALA A 112 -10.18 2.00 11.51
CA ALA A 112 -10.80 1.24 10.42
C ALA A 112 -10.29 -0.21 10.34
N MET A 113 -8.97 -0.41 10.52
CA MET A 113 -8.39 -1.76 10.59
C MET A 113 -8.87 -2.54 11.81
N ASP A 114 -9.03 -1.89 12.96
CA ASP A 114 -9.60 -2.49 14.18
C ASP A 114 -11.04 -2.94 13.94
N THR A 115 -11.85 -2.11 13.30
CA THR A 115 -13.25 -2.44 12.94
C THR A 115 -13.32 -3.66 12.01
N GLU A 116 -12.37 -3.78 11.09
CA GLU A 116 -12.23 -4.91 10.17
C GLU A 116 -11.55 -6.14 10.82
N ASN A 117 -11.21 -6.07 12.11
CA ASN A 117 -10.55 -7.12 12.88
C ASN A 117 -9.19 -7.54 12.27
N VAL A 118 -8.48 -6.60 11.65
CA VAL A 118 -7.12 -6.84 11.14
C VAL A 118 -6.19 -7.10 12.33
N PRO A 119 -5.42 -8.20 12.35
CA PRO A 119 -4.49 -8.48 13.44
C PRO A 119 -3.47 -7.34 13.62
N VAL A 120 -3.21 -6.93 14.86
CA VAL A 120 -2.24 -5.85 15.19
C VAL A 120 -0.88 -6.01 14.49
N PRO A 121 -0.29 -7.22 14.37
CA PRO A 121 0.95 -7.39 13.60
C PRO A 121 0.82 -7.01 12.12
N ALA A 122 -0.33 -7.25 11.49
CA ALA A 122 -0.58 -6.83 10.11
C ALA A 122 -0.79 -5.31 10.02
N GLN A 123 -1.52 -4.71 10.97
CA GLN A 123 -1.67 -3.25 11.06
C GLN A 123 -0.31 -2.55 11.15
N ASN A 124 0.56 -2.99 12.07
CA ASN A 124 1.89 -2.42 12.26
C ASN A 124 2.76 -2.53 11.00
N ARG A 125 2.67 -3.67 10.28
CA ARG A 125 3.38 -3.83 9.01
C ARG A 125 2.87 -2.87 7.94
N LEU A 126 1.56 -2.65 7.82
CA LEU A 126 1.02 -1.67 6.88
C LEU A 126 1.50 -0.25 7.22
N ILE A 127 1.39 0.15 8.49
CA ILE A 127 1.83 1.48 8.96
C ILE A 127 3.33 1.67 8.70
N ALA A 128 4.16 0.66 8.96
CA ALA A 128 5.59 0.72 8.71
C ALA A 128 5.92 0.94 7.23
N ARG A 129 5.13 0.39 6.30
CA ARG A 129 5.30 0.61 4.86
C ARG A 129 4.86 2.00 4.40
N LEU A 130 3.85 2.57 5.05
CA LEU A 130 3.36 3.91 4.76
C LEU A 130 4.23 5.02 5.40
N ALA A 131 4.90 4.73 6.52
CA ALA A 131 5.65 5.71 7.29
C ALA A 131 6.69 6.53 6.49
N PRO A 132 7.45 5.97 5.52
CA PRO A 132 8.39 6.73 4.70
C PRO A 132 7.74 7.87 3.90
N MET A 133 6.45 7.76 3.55
CA MET A 133 5.74 8.78 2.78
C MET A 133 5.46 10.05 3.58
N ARG A 134 5.65 10.02 4.91
CA ARG A 134 5.36 11.17 5.79
C ARG A 134 6.11 12.43 5.38
N GLY A 135 7.38 12.32 4.96
CA GLY A 135 8.16 13.47 4.50
C GLY A 135 7.50 14.15 3.31
N GLU A 136 7.15 13.36 2.28
CA GLU A 136 6.47 13.84 1.09
C GLU A 136 5.11 14.49 1.38
N VAL A 137 4.31 13.89 2.27
CA VAL A 137 2.99 14.43 2.66
C VAL A 137 3.13 15.76 3.41
N LEU A 138 4.15 15.91 4.26
CA LEU A 138 4.38 17.13 5.03
C LEU A 138 5.23 18.17 4.30
N GLY A 139 5.72 17.86 3.09
CA GLY A 139 6.61 18.73 2.32
C GLY A 139 7.98 18.93 2.98
N LYS A 140 8.55 17.88 3.56
CA LYS A 140 9.84 17.88 4.27
C LYS A 140 10.86 16.94 3.65
#